data_AF-X1BZ89-F1
#
_entry.id   AF-X1BZ89-F1
#
_cell.length_a   1.000
_cell.length_b   1.000
_cell.length_c   1.000
_cell.angle_alpha   90.00
_cell.angle_beta   90.00
_cell.angle_gamma   90.00
#
_symmetry.space_group_name_H-M   'P 1'
#
loop_
_entity.id
_entity.type
_entity.pdbx_description
1 polymer ?
#
loop_
_entity_poly.entity_id
_entity_poly.type
_entity_poly.pdbx_seq_one_letter_code
_entity_poly.pdbx_strand_id
1 'polypeptide(L)'
;MFSLLGTDTTNYDRGKSLLLAMTMENHRTYLSQKDNYDNASQILKLLAENAKFTPAQSVLEKEGIEYNKPDFDEKCYLCEEIFNDTDVYVKKAEDYLKNIEFTNFLIGTALDAQIINREDNFKATHNLLEAESFKNHFNREVGKELSLMLNKPAEFRMPDITIIFSIKFGSFDITILLRSIFIYGRYNKFVRGIPQTHWDCRLCRGKG
;
A
#
# COMPACT_ATOMS: atom_id res chain seq x y z
N MET A 1 -2.19 9.55 1.56
CA MET A 1 -3.12 10.60 1.11
C MET A 1 -2.60 12.03 1.36
N PHE A 2 -1.61 12.25 2.24
CA PHE A 2 -1.06 13.59 2.54
C PHE A 2 0.41 13.75 2.13
N SER A 3 0.93 12.88 1.25
CA SER A 3 2.37 12.60 1.20
C SER A 3 3.24 13.69 0.55
N LEU A 4 2.67 14.70 -0.12
CA LEU A 4 3.44 15.81 -0.68
C LEU A 4 3.71 16.92 0.34
N LEU A 5 3.06 16.88 1.52
CA LEU A 5 3.19 17.89 2.56
C LEU A 5 3.95 17.34 3.76
N GLY A 6 5.01 18.02 4.21
CA GLY A 6 5.82 17.62 5.37
C GLY A 6 6.72 16.42 5.08
N THR A 7 8.02 16.64 4.95
CA THR A 7 9.01 15.57 4.71
C THR A 7 9.22 14.71 5.97
N ASP A 8 9.71 13.48 5.78
CA ASP A 8 10.11 12.56 6.87
C ASP A 8 9.01 12.24 7.90
N THR A 9 7.75 12.22 7.46
CA THR A 9 6.60 11.83 8.28
C THR A 9 5.77 10.77 7.57
N THR A 10 5.04 9.95 8.33
CA THR A 10 4.12 8.95 7.75
C THR A 10 2.75 9.57 7.47
N ASN A 11 1.93 8.93 6.63
CA ASN A 11 0.55 9.38 6.43
C ASN A 11 -0.26 9.31 7.74
N TYR A 12 0.07 8.33 8.61
CA TYR A 12 -0.53 8.19 9.93
C TYR A 12 -0.21 9.38 10.83
N ASP A 13 1.06 9.79 10.92
CA ASP A 13 1.47 10.92 11.76
C ASP A 13 0.79 12.22 11.32
N ARG A 14 0.74 12.47 10.00
CA ARG A 14 0.07 13.65 9.44
C ARG A 14 -1.43 13.64 9.76
N GLY A 15 -2.11 12.52 9.51
CA GLY A 15 -3.55 12.38 9.80
C GLY A 15 -3.86 12.57 11.28
N LYS A 16 -3.10 11.92 12.16
CA LYS A 16 -3.23 12.05 13.62
C LYS A 16 -2.98 13.48 14.08
N SER A 17 -1.97 14.14 13.54
CA SER A 17 -1.63 15.52 13.88
C SER A 17 -2.74 16.48 13.46
N LEU A 18 -3.32 16.30 12.27
CA LEU A 18 -4.44 17.11 11.79
C LEU A 18 -5.67 16.95 12.68
N LEU A 19 -6.07 15.70 12.97
CA LEU A 19 -7.22 15.39 13.83
C LEU A 19 -7.01 15.95 15.24
N LEU A 20 -5.80 15.83 15.78
CA LEU A 20 -5.46 16.36 17.10
C LEU A 20 -5.53 17.90 17.12
N ALA A 21 -4.95 18.57 16.12
CA ALA A 21 -4.98 20.02 16.01
C ALA A 21 -6.42 20.54 15.91
N MET A 22 -7.25 19.93 15.05
CA MET A 22 -8.66 20.27 14.92
C MET A 22 -9.42 20.03 16.24
N THR A 23 -9.15 18.94 16.94
CA THR A 23 -9.76 18.65 18.23
C THR A 23 -9.41 19.72 19.25
N MET A 24 -8.14 20.10 19.36
CA MET A 24 -7.67 21.12 20.30
C MET A 24 -8.25 22.50 19.99
N GLU A 25 -8.28 22.88 18.72
CA GLU A 25 -8.81 24.18 18.28
C GLU A 25 -10.30 24.30 18.58
N ASN A 26 -11.09 23.28 18.20
CA ASN A 26 -12.53 23.29 18.43
C ASN A 26 -12.88 23.18 19.92
N HIS A 27 -12.12 22.40 20.69
CA HIS A 27 -12.29 22.35 22.14
C HIS A 27 -12.00 23.72 22.80
N ARG A 28 -10.95 24.43 22.37
CA ARG A 28 -10.67 25.79 22.84
C ARG A 28 -11.81 26.75 22.51
N THR A 29 -12.34 26.69 21.30
CA THR A 29 -13.48 27.53 20.87
C THR A 29 -14.72 27.23 21.69
N TYR A 30 -15.01 25.95 21.92
CA TYR A 30 -16.10 25.48 22.78
C TYR A 30 -15.97 26.04 24.21
N LEU A 31 -14.80 25.92 24.84
CA LEU A 31 -14.57 26.46 26.19
C LEU A 31 -14.67 27.99 26.27
N SER A 32 -14.38 28.69 25.18
CA SER A 32 -14.42 30.16 25.15
C SER A 32 -15.82 30.75 25.15
N GLN A 33 -16.87 29.95 24.88
CA GLN A 33 -18.29 30.37 24.80
C GLN A 33 -18.54 31.60 23.92
N LYS A 34 -17.64 31.88 22.95
CA LYS A 34 -17.79 32.96 21.97
C LYS A 34 -18.60 32.50 20.76
N ASP A 35 -18.87 33.43 19.83
CA ASP A 35 -19.50 33.14 18.53
C ASP A 35 -18.88 31.86 17.89
N ASN A 36 -19.74 30.95 17.41
CA ASN A 36 -19.41 29.61 16.86
C ASN A 36 -19.26 28.42 17.83
N TYR A 37 -19.74 28.52 19.08
CA TYR A 37 -19.78 27.38 20.00
C TYR A 37 -20.49 26.13 19.43
N ASP A 38 -21.66 26.30 18.83
CA ASP A 38 -22.44 25.19 18.28
C ASP A 38 -21.69 24.47 17.16
N ASN A 39 -21.04 25.24 16.28
CA ASN A 39 -20.22 24.70 15.19
C ASN A 39 -19.01 23.91 15.72
N ALA A 40 -18.34 24.42 16.76
CA ALA A 40 -17.22 23.71 17.39
C ALA A 40 -17.67 22.37 18.00
N SER A 41 -18.84 22.34 18.65
CA SER A 41 -19.42 21.11 19.18
C SER A 41 -19.76 20.10 18.07
N GLN A 42 -20.30 20.59 16.94
CA GLN A 42 -20.63 19.75 15.79
C GLN A 42 -19.38 19.15 15.14
N ILE A 43 -18.30 19.94 15.00
CA ILE A 43 -17.03 19.43 14.47
C ILE A 43 -16.42 18.39 15.41
N LEU A 44 -16.45 18.61 16.73
CA LEU A 44 -15.98 17.61 17.70
C LEU A 44 -16.77 16.30 17.60
N LYS A 45 -18.09 16.37 17.40
CA LYS A 45 -18.93 15.18 17.12
C LYS A 45 -18.50 14.49 15.84
N LEU A 46 -18.31 15.22 14.73
CA LEU A 46 -17.85 14.63 13.47
C LEU A 46 -16.48 13.94 13.61
N LEU A 47 -15.55 14.53 14.38
CA LEU A 47 -14.24 13.92 14.64
C LEU A 47 -14.35 12.66 15.51
N ALA A 48 -15.24 12.66 16.50
CA ALA A 48 -15.47 11.53 17.39
C ALA A 48 -16.19 10.37 16.69
N GLU A 49 -17.21 10.66 15.88
CA GLU A 49 -18.09 9.70 15.22
C GLU A 49 -17.48 9.19 13.91
N ASN A 50 -17.23 10.08 12.94
CA ASN A 50 -16.84 9.69 11.59
C ASN A 50 -15.35 9.36 11.48
N ALA A 51 -14.49 10.14 12.13
CA ALA A 51 -13.05 9.88 12.14
C ALA A 51 -12.62 8.89 13.23
N LYS A 52 -13.57 8.45 14.09
CA LYS A 52 -13.34 7.53 15.22
C LYS A 52 -12.17 7.95 16.11
N PHE A 53 -11.95 9.26 16.27
CA PHE A 53 -10.75 9.79 16.90
C PHE A 53 -10.88 9.83 18.42
N THR A 54 -10.10 8.98 19.11
CA THR A 54 -10.23 8.79 20.57
C THR A 54 -10.04 10.07 21.41
N PRO A 55 -9.11 11.00 21.08
CA PRO A 55 -9.01 12.25 21.85
C PRO A 55 -10.25 13.14 21.75
N ALA A 56 -10.95 13.15 20.60
CA ALA A 56 -12.19 13.91 20.46
C ALA A 56 -13.32 13.31 21.30
N GLN A 57 -13.42 11.98 21.33
CA GLN A 57 -14.37 11.25 22.19
C GLN A 57 -14.16 11.59 23.67
N SER A 58 -12.91 11.56 24.14
CA SER A 58 -12.59 11.92 25.53
C SER A 58 -12.95 13.37 25.87
N VAL A 59 -12.83 14.30 24.93
CA VAL A 59 -13.26 15.69 25.12
C VAL A 59 -14.78 15.76 25.26
N LEU A 60 -15.55 15.14 24.36
CA LEU A 60 -17.01 15.14 24.43
C LEU A 60 -17.54 14.51 25.72
N GLU A 61 -16.95 13.39 26.16
CA GLU A 61 -17.32 12.70 27.41
C GLU A 61 -17.06 13.58 28.63
N LYS A 62 -15.91 14.26 28.68
CA LYS A 62 -15.55 15.15 29.79
C LYS A 62 -16.48 16.36 29.89
N GLU A 63 -16.83 16.93 28.75
CA GLU A 63 -17.70 18.12 28.67
C GLU A 63 -19.21 17.76 28.72
N GLY A 64 -19.55 16.47 28.85
CA GLY A 64 -20.94 16.01 28.99
C GLY A 64 -21.78 16.12 27.71
N ILE A 65 -21.14 16.13 26.54
CA ILE A 65 -21.81 16.27 25.26
C ILE A 65 -22.18 14.89 24.71
N GLU A 66 -23.47 14.67 24.45
CA GLU A 66 -23.93 13.43 23.82
C GLU A 66 -23.45 13.32 22.37
N TYR A 67 -22.92 12.14 22.04
CA TYR A 67 -22.48 11.74 20.70
C TYR A 67 -22.76 10.25 20.51
N ASN A 68 -22.86 9.84 19.25
CA ASN A 68 -23.05 8.43 18.90
C ASN A 68 -21.70 7.71 19.00
N LYS A 69 -21.60 6.71 19.87
CA LYS A 69 -20.37 5.92 19.94
C LYS A 69 -20.17 5.20 18.60
N PRO A 70 -19.05 5.41 17.91
CA PRO A 70 -18.83 4.79 16.62
C PRO A 70 -18.71 3.27 16.77
N ASP A 71 -19.27 2.56 15.81
CA ASP A 71 -19.02 1.12 15.68
C ASP A 71 -17.60 0.92 15.15
N PHE A 72 -16.77 0.18 15.90
CA PHE A 72 -15.40 -0.12 15.49
C PHE A 72 -15.33 -1.20 14.41
N ASP A 73 -16.42 -1.93 14.15
CA ASP A 73 -16.45 -2.99 13.13
C ASP A 73 -16.64 -2.46 11.70
N GLU A 74 -17.01 -1.18 11.52
CA GLU A 74 -17.10 -0.59 10.19
C GLU A 74 -15.71 -0.38 9.57
N LYS A 75 -15.48 -1.05 8.45
CA LYS A 75 -14.25 -0.99 7.67
C LYS A 75 -14.08 0.34 6.95
N CYS A 76 -12.83 0.70 6.69
CA CYS A 76 -12.49 1.85 5.86
C CYS A 76 -13.10 1.71 4.45
N TYR A 77 -13.88 2.69 4.01
CA TYR A 77 -14.50 2.74 2.69
C TYR A 77 -13.49 2.57 1.52
N LEU A 78 -12.28 3.12 1.67
CA LEU A 78 -11.28 3.14 0.60
C LEU A 78 -10.48 1.84 0.51
N CYS A 79 -9.97 1.36 1.65
CA CYS A 79 -9.00 0.28 1.67
C CYS A 79 -9.49 -1.02 2.31
N GLU A 80 -10.68 -1.04 2.94
CA GLU A 80 -11.20 -2.19 3.67
C GLU A 80 -10.15 -2.93 4.51
N GLU A 81 -9.33 -2.15 5.24
CA GLU A 81 -8.31 -2.65 6.17
C GLU A 81 -7.09 -3.34 5.54
N ILE A 82 -6.86 -3.17 4.22
CA ILE A 82 -5.68 -3.73 3.53
C ILE A 82 -4.35 -3.36 4.22
N PHE A 83 -4.27 -2.20 4.87
CA PHE A 83 -3.07 -1.71 5.56
C PHE A 83 -3.00 -2.04 7.06
N ASN A 84 -4.00 -2.72 7.64
CA ASN A 84 -3.99 -3.02 9.08
C ASN A 84 -2.90 -4.03 9.47
N ASP A 85 -2.57 -4.97 8.57
CA ASP A 85 -1.59 -6.01 8.81
C ASP A 85 -0.66 -6.14 7.59
N THR A 86 0.38 -5.31 7.56
CA THR A 86 1.38 -5.35 6.48
C THR A 86 2.27 -6.58 6.56
N ASP A 87 2.49 -7.10 7.77
CA ASP A 87 3.29 -8.30 8.04
C ASP A 87 2.80 -9.52 7.26
N VAL A 88 1.49 -9.65 7.06
CA VAL A 88 0.91 -10.76 6.28
C VAL A 88 1.43 -10.78 4.84
N TYR A 89 1.60 -9.63 4.19
CA TYR A 89 2.15 -9.56 2.84
C TYR A 89 3.64 -9.90 2.84
N VAL A 90 4.38 -9.40 3.83
CA VAL A 90 5.82 -9.60 3.97
C VAL A 90 6.15 -11.07 4.21
N LYS A 91 5.47 -11.73 5.16
CA LYS A 91 5.66 -13.15 5.46
C LYS A 91 5.33 -14.04 4.27
N LYS A 92 4.23 -13.78 3.57
CA LYS A 92 3.92 -14.55 2.35
C LYS A 92 4.96 -14.31 1.25
N ALA A 93 5.45 -13.09 1.07
CA ALA A 93 6.50 -12.83 0.09
C ALA A 93 7.79 -13.56 0.44
N GLU A 94 8.18 -13.60 1.71
CA GLU A 94 9.33 -14.35 2.21
C GLU A 94 9.23 -15.83 1.85
N ASP A 95 8.08 -16.46 2.09
CA ASP A 95 7.86 -17.88 1.82
C ASP A 95 8.14 -18.24 0.35
N TYR A 96 7.71 -17.38 -0.59
CA TYR A 96 7.98 -17.59 -2.01
C TYR A 96 9.45 -17.34 -2.40
N LEU A 97 10.19 -16.54 -1.62
CA LEU A 97 11.57 -16.15 -1.90
C LEU A 97 12.63 -17.11 -1.32
N LYS A 98 12.24 -18.04 -0.43
CA LYS A 98 13.17 -18.93 0.31
C LYS A 98 14.19 -19.69 -0.56
N ASN A 99 13.80 -20.08 -1.77
CA ASN A 99 14.63 -20.90 -2.67
C ASN A 99 15.19 -20.11 -3.86
N ILE A 100 15.22 -18.79 -3.78
CA ILE A 100 15.65 -17.93 -4.88
C ILE A 100 16.85 -17.11 -4.43
N GLU A 101 17.90 -17.11 -5.24
CA GLU A 101 19.09 -16.29 -5.04
C GLU A 101 18.89 -14.92 -5.69
N PHE A 102 19.11 -13.85 -4.91
CA PHE A 102 19.00 -12.46 -5.38
C PHE A 102 19.72 -11.52 -4.41
N THR A 103 20.13 -10.36 -4.90
CA THR A 103 20.81 -9.32 -4.11
C THR A 103 19.91 -8.12 -3.83
N ASN A 104 18.96 -7.84 -4.72
CA ASN A 104 18.04 -6.72 -4.62
C ASN A 104 16.65 -7.12 -5.15
N PHE A 105 15.64 -6.31 -4.89
CA PHE A 105 14.28 -6.59 -5.35
C PHE A 105 13.50 -5.31 -5.66
N LEU A 106 12.34 -5.46 -6.28
CA LEU A 106 11.36 -4.39 -6.49
C LEU A 106 9.96 -4.86 -6.13
N ILE A 107 9.19 -4.00 -5.47
CA ILE A 107 7.77 -4.24 -5.22
C ILE A 107 6.93 -3.61 -6.33
N GLY A 108 6.12 -4.44 -6.96
CA GLY A 108 5.04 -4.05 -7.85
C GLY A 108 3.69 -4.33 -7.20
N THR A 109 2.68 -3.56 -7.58
CA THR A 109 1.30 -3.79 -7.17
C THR A 109 0.37 -3.63 -8.36
N ALA A 110 -0.55 -4.58 -8.48
CA ALA A 110 -1.69 -4.57 -9.37
C ALA A 110 -2.96 -4.56 -8.52
N LEU A 111 -3.76 -3.51 -8.64
CA LEU A 111 -4.98 -3.34 -7.85
C LEU A 111 -6.20 -3.76 -8.67
N ASP A 112 -7.21 -4.30 -7.99
CA ASP A 112 -8.52 -4.48 -8.58
C ASP A 112 -9.12 -3.14 -9.03
N ALA A 113 -9.87 -3.17 -10.14
CA ALA A 113 -10.52 -1.98 -10.69
C ALA A 113 -11.46 -1.31 -9.67
N GLN A 114 -12.09 -2.08 -8.76
CA GLN A 114 -12.93 -1.51 -7.71
C GLN A 114 -12.15 -0.59 -6.77
N ILE A 115 -10.93 -0.96 -6.37
CA ILE A 115 -10.08 -0.15 -5.48
C ILE A 115 -9.67 1.15 -6.19
N ILE A 116 -9.22 1.02 -7.45
CA ILE A 116 -8.79 2.17 -8.26
C ILE A 116 -9.95 3.16 -8.44
N ASN A 117 -11.12 2.67 -8.82
CA ASN A 117 -12.30 3.52 -9.02
C ASN A 117 -12.75 4.21 -7.74
N ARG A 118 -12.72 3.51 -6.59
CA ARG A 118 -13.04 4.14 -5.29
C ARG A 118 -12.04 5.25 -4.94
N GLU A 119 -10.75 5.00 -5.15
CA GLU A 119 -9.70 5.99 -4.93
C GLU A 119 -9.90 7.23 -5.82
N ASP A 120 -10.08 7.03 -7.12
CA ASP A 120 -10.23 8.12 -8.09
C ASP A 120 -11.48 8.96 -7.82
N ASN A 121 -12.62 8.31 -7.55
CA ASN A 121 -13.86 9.00 -7.17
C ASN A 121 -13.67 9.83 -5.89
N PHE A 122 -12.98 9.28 -4.89
CA PHE A 122 -12.73 9.99 -3.64
C PHE A 122 -11.84 11.21 -3.85
N LYS A 123 -10.75 11.07 -4.63
CA LYS A 123 -9.85 12.19 -4.96
C LYS A 123 -10.57 13.28 -5.75
N ALA A 124 -11.40 12.89 -6.71
CA ALA A 124 -12.18 13.83 -7.52
C ALA A 124 -13.21 14.58 -6.68
N THR A 125 -13.92 13.88 -5.78
CA THR A 125 -14.98 14.47 -4.94
C THR A 125 -14.43 15.51 -3.96
N HIS A 126 -13.21 15.29 -3.47
CA HIS A 126 -12.59 16.14 -2.43
C HIS A 126 -11.42 17.00 -2.95
N ASN A 127 -11.23 17.08 -4.27
CA ASN A 127 -10.16 17.84 -4.92
C ASN A 127 -8.75 17.58 -4.34
N LEU A 128 -8.45 16.32 -4.02
CA LEU A 128 -7.21 15.92 -3.37
C LEU A 128 -6.08 15.73 -4.39
N LEU A 129 -5.49 16.84 -4.83
CA LEU A 129 -4.40 16.86 -5.82
C LEU A 129 -3.08 16.29 -5.27
N GLU A 130 -2.87 16.38 -3.95
CA GLU A 130 -1.62 16.03 -3.29
C GLU A 130 -1.60 14.60 -2.73
N ALA A 131 -2.62 13.82 -3.07
CA ALA A 131 -2.81 12.48 -2.55
C ALA A 131 -1.94 11.44 -3.26
N GLU A 132 -0.99 10.87 -2.50
CA GLU A 132 -0.30 9.64 -2.86
C GLU A 132 -1.27 8.56 -3.32
N SER A 133 -0.92 7.85 -4.40
CA SER A 133 -1.72 6.73 -4.87
C SER A 133 -1.66 5.54 -3.92
N PHE A 134 -2.74 4.76 -3.86
CA PHE A 134 -2.77 3.51 -3.11
C PHE A 134 -1.58 2.61 -3.46
N LYS A 135 -1.30 2.47 -4.76
CA LYS A 135 -0.18 1.69 -5.29
C LYS A 135 1.17 2.13 -4.72
N ASN A 136 1.44 3.44 -4.73
CA ASN A 136 2.71 3.98 -4.24
C ASN A 136 2.84 3.80 -2.73
N HIS A 137 1.75 4.04 -2.00
CA HIS A 137 1.70 3.84 -0.55
C HIS A 137 2.01 2.38 -0.18
N PHE A 138 1.30 1.43 -0.80
CA PHE A 138 1.49 0.01 -0.57
C PHE A 138 2.91 -0.45 -0.90
N ASN A 139 3.41 -0.09 -2.08
CA ASN A 139 4.78 -0.42 -2.48
C ASN A 139 5.82 0.11 -1.48
N ARG A 140 5.62 1.32 -0.94
CA ARG A 140 6.55 1.93 0.02
C ARG A 140 6.51 1.22 1.37
N GLU A 141 5.33 0.97 1.94
CA GLU A 141 5.22 0.39 3.27
C GLU A 141 5.68 -1.07 3.28
N VAL A 142 5.17 -1.90 2.37
CA VAL A 142 5.59 -3.30 2.24
C VAL A 142 7.06 -3.41 1.82
N GLY A 143 7.52 -2.52 0.93
CA GLY A 143 8.91 -2.51 0.48
C GLY A 143 9.90 -2.19 1.60
N LYS A 144 9.58 -1.23 2.48
CA LYS A 144 10.41 -0.90 3.65
C LYS A 144 10.52 -2.09 4.60
N GLU A 145 9.39 -2.68 4.95
CA GLU A 145 9.33 -3.78 5.91
C GLU A 145 10.05 -5.03 5.36
N LEU A 146 9.79 -5.39 4.10
CA LEU A 146 10.45 -6.51 3.44
C LEU A 146 11.97 -6.28 3.27
N SER A 147 12.39 -5.04 3.01
CA SER A 147 13.82 -4.69 2.89
C SER A 147 14.57 -4.90 4.20
N LEU A 148 13.96 -4.51 5.32
CA LEU A 148 14.51 -4.73 6.66
C LEU A 148 14.57 -6.22 7.00
N MET A 149 13.50 -6.97 6.70
CA MET A 149 13.43 -8.40 7.01
C MET A 149 14.44 -9.23 6.19
N LEU A 150 14.51 -8.99 4.87
CA LEU A 150 15.44 -9.72 3.99
C LEU A 150 16.89 -9.21 4.07
N ASN A 151 17.11 -8.06 4.70
CA ASN A 151 18.37 -7.30 4.66
C ASN A 151 18.89 -7.09 3.23
N LYS A 152 17.97 -6.73 2.30
CA LYS A 152 18.26 -6.50 0.89
C LYS A 152 17.65 -5.16 0.45
N PRO A 153 18.34 -4.36 -0.38
CA PRO A 153 17.81 -3.08 -0.83
C PRO A 153 16.75 -3.24 -1.92
N ALA A 154 15.83 -2.28 -1.98
CA ALA A 154 14.94 -2.10 -3.12
C ALA A 154 15.69 -1.40 -4.28
N GLU A 155 15.55 -1.90 -5.51
CA GLU A 155 16.16 -1.36 -6.72
C GLU A 155 15.11 -1.15 -7.81
N PHE A 156 15.00 0.09 -8.32
CA PHE A 156 13.94 0.49 -9.25
C PHE A 156 14.32 0.34 -10.73
N ARG A 157 15.61 0.36 -11.06
CA ARG A 157 16.08 0.34 -12.45
C ARG A 157 16.36 -1.07 -12.93
N MET A 158 17.05 -1.86 -12.11
CA MET A 158 17.57 -3.16 -12.53
C MET A 158 17.42 -4.21 -11.42
N PRO A 159 16.17 -4.51 -11.01
CA PRO A 159 15.93 -5.48 -9.96
C PRO A 159 16.29 -6.91 -10.41
N ASP A 160 16.84 -7.72 -9.51
CA ASP A 160 17.00 -9.16 -9.70
C ASP A 160 15.63 -9.86 -9.68
N ILE A 161 14.76 -9.41 -8.77
CA ILE A 161 13.41 -9.93 -8.60
C ILE A 161 12.42 -8.78 -8.54
N THR A 162 11.30 -8.90 -9.26
CA THR A 162 10.12 -8.07 -9.05
C THR A 162 9.01 -8.90 -8.42
N ILE A 163 8.53 -8.48 -7.25
CA ILE A 163 7.45 -9.12 -6.50
C ILE A 163 6.19 -8.31 -6.78
N ILE A 164 5.23 -8.90 -7.47
CA ILE A 164 3.97 -8.24 -7.85
C ILE A 164 2.87 -8.75 -6.93
N PHE A 165 2.32 -7.85 -6.12
CA PHE A 165 1.11 -8.09 -5.34
C PHE A 165 -0.12 -7.76 -6.16
N SER A 166 -0.96 -8.75 -6.43
CA SER A 166 -2.28 -8.55 -7.02
C SER A 166 -3.30 -8.47 -5.88
N ILE A 167 -3.81 -7.27 -5.60
CA ILE A 167 -4.61 -6.99 -4.40
C ILE A 167 -6.07 -6.79 -4.78
N LYS A 168 -6.95 -7.46 -4.03
CA LYS A 168 -8.40 -7.29 -4.03
C LYS A 168 -8.87 -7.06 -2.60
N PHE A 169 -10.12 -6.64 -2.43
CA PHE A 169 -10.71 -6.61 -1.10
C PHE A 169 -10.76 -8.02 -0.49
N GLY A 170 -10.16 -8.18 0.69
CA GLY A 170 -10.13 -9.44 1.45
C GLY A 170 -9.19 -10.53 0.91
N SER A 171 -8.50 -10.34 -0.21
CA SER A 171 -7.61 -11.36 -0.78
C SER A 171 -6.48 -10.75 -1.61
N PHE A 172 -5.39 -11.51 -1.74
CA PHE A 172 -4.27 -11.10 -2.59
C PHE A 172 -3.49 -12.32 -3.10
N ASP A 173 -2.84 -12.13 -4.24
CA ASP A 173 -1.93 -13.10 -4.86
C ASP A 173 -0.56 -12.47 -5.07
N ILE A 174 0.48 -13.31 -5.09
CA ILE A 174 1.87 -12.88 -5.32
C ILE A 174 2.37 -13.53 -6.61
N THR A 175 2.92 -12.72 -7.51
CA THR A 175 3.66 -13.18 -8.69
C THR A 175 5.11 -12.74 -8.59
N ILE A 176 6.05 -13.68 -8.74
CA ILE A 176 7.47 -13.40 -8.75
C ILE A 176 7.97 -13.37 -10.20
N LEU A 177 8.59 -12.26 -10.58
CA LEU A 177 9.29 -12.12 -11.85
C LEU A 177 10.80 -12.12 -11.59
N LEU A 178 11.50 -13.11 -12.14
CA LEU A 178 12.95 -13.23 -12.04
C LEU A 178 13.60 -12.60 -13.27
N ARG A 179 14.63 -11.78 -13.05
CA ARG A 179 15.43 -11.22 -14.14
C ARG A 179 16.25 -12.34 -14.78
N SER A 180 16.13 -12.49 -16.10
CA SER A 180 16.89 -13.50 -16.85
C SER A 180 18.38 -13.21 -16.81
N ILE A 181 19.18 -14.27 -16.62
CA ILE A 181 20.63 -14.22 -16.77
C ILE A 181 20.95 -14.67 -18.20
N PHE A 182 21.76 -13.87 -18.90
CA PHE A 182 22.23 -14.22 -20.23
C PHE A 182 23.65 -14.77 -20.14
N ILE A 183 23.82 -16.01 -20.61
CA ILE A 183 25.13 -16.67 -20.66
C ILE A 183 25.65 -16.56 -22.09
N TYR A 184 26.85 -16.03 -22.24
CA TYR A 184 27.56 -15.98 -23.51
C TYR A 184 28.78 -16.89 -23.47
N GLY A 185 29.04 -17.58 -24.58
CA GLY A 185 30.19 -18.44 -24.72
C GLY A 185 30.51 -18.71 -26.18
N ARG A 186 31.60 -19.42 -26.40
CA ARG A 186 31.97 -19.98 -27.70
C ARG A 186 31.97 -21.48 -27.57
N TYR A 187 31.51 -22.14 -28.62
CA TYR A 187 31.50 -23.60 -28.67
C TYR A 187 32.09 -24.05 -30.01
N ASN A 188 32.80 -25.17 -30.00
CA ASN A 188 33.37 -25.75 -31.21
C ASN A 188 32.41 -26.80 -31.76
N LYS A 189 32.12 -26.70 -33.05
CA LYS A 189 31.27 -27.66 -33.77
C LYS A 189 32.14 -28.56 -34.65
N PHE A 190 32.41 -29.76 -34.18
CA PHE A 190 33.34 -30.68 -34.86
C PHE A 190 32.70 -31.51 -35.99
N VAL A 191 31.37 -31.67 -35.97
CA VAL A 191 30.66 -32.52 -36.93
C VAL A 191 29.91 -31.66 -37.96
N ARG A 192 30.11 -31.96 -39.25
CA ARG A 192 29.39 -31.33 -40.37
C ARG A 192 27.99 -31.93 -40.49
N GLY A 193 27.00 -31.11 -40.86
CA GLY A 193 25.62 -31.55 -41.11
C GLY A 193 24.67 -31.49 -39.90
N ILE A 194 25.18 -31.30 -38.68
CA ILE A 194 24.34 -31.04 -37.50
C ILE A 194 23.81 -29.59 -37.59
N PRO A 195 22.52 -29.30 -37.32
CA PRO A 195 21.99 -27.93 -37.31
C PRO A 195 22.47 -27.11 -36.09
N GLN A 196 22.30 -25.79 -36.12
CA GLN A 196 22.64 -24.89 -35.00
C GLN A 196 21.57 -24.90 -33.90
N THR A 197 20.32 -25.04 -34.31
CA THR A 197 19.12 -25.06 -33.49
C THR A 197 18.35 -26.35 -33.76
N HIS A 198 17.38 -26.68 -32.91
CA HIS A 198 16.54 -27.86 -33.11
C HIS A 198 15.74 -27.73 -34.42
N TRP A 199 15.91 -28.71 -35.32
CA TRP A 199 15.16 -28.82 -36.57
C TRP A 199 14.34 -30.09 -36.53
N ASP A 200 13.02 -29.96 -36.42
CA ASP A 200 12.12 -31.10 -36.44
C ASP A 200 12.23 -31.86 -37.77
N CYS A 201 12.19 -33.19 -37.70
CA CYS A 201 12.09 -34.03 -38.89
C CYS A 201 10.85 -33.64 -39.69
N ARG A 202 11.02 -33.38 -41.00
CA ARG A 202 9.90 -32.98 -41.87
C ARG A 202 8.79 -34.03 -41.95
N LEU A 203 9.11 -35.31 -41.74
CA LEU A 203 8.17 -36.42 -41.82
C LEU A 203 7.42 -36.65 -40.49
N CYS A 204 8.13 -36.71 -39.35
CA CYS A 204 7.50 -37.05 -38.06
C CYS A 204 7.29 -35.86 -37.12
N ARG A 205 7.77 -34.64 -37.47
CA ARG A 205 7.70 -33.42 -36.65
C ARG A 205 8.16 -33.62 -35.19
N GLY A 206 9.22 -34.40 -35.00
CA GLY A 206 9.79 -34.66 -33.68
C GLY A 206 9.09 -35.72 -32.83
N LYS A 207 8.14 -36.49 -33.38
CA LYS A 207 7.42 -37.53 -32.62
C LYS A 207 8.14 -38.88 -32.47
N GLY A 208 9.26 -39.07 -33.17
CA GLY A 208 9.89 -40.38 -33.35
C GLY A 208 9.30 -41.09 -34.54
#